data_AF-A0A950U1Q7-F1
#
_entry.id   AF-A0A950U1Q7-F1
#
_cell.length_a   1.000
_cell.length_b   1.000
_cell.length_c   1.000
_cell.angle_alpha   90.00
_cell.angle_beta   90.00
_cell.angle_gamma   90.00
#
_symmetry.space_group_name_H-M   'P 1'
#
loop_
_entity.id
_entity.type
_entity.pdbx_description
1 polymer ?
#
loop_
_entity_poly.entity_id
_entity_poly.type
_entity_poly.pdbx_seq_one_letter_code
_entity_poly.pdbx_strand_id
1 'polypeptide(L)'
;MPTATEPRVRPVAPAAVAGESDAVALEARGSGPRLEMLYTLALAVTGWVVGIAKLGDNSFFWHLRTGRLILQQGIPHTDPYSFTAHGAPWVAQSWLAEVWYGLLDLIGGGAAIRLFGAVLGATIAVVTFRLALRIVGDRVRALALAMGAFACLAVMWSPRPLVIAVLLFLALVWIVECPDTWLGRHELVAVPVVLWIWATVHGTFELGLAYLALHLVGRFADGAPPWKGRERRIVLATAIASVVVFANPYGSALILFPVQLLSRGHILSHVVEWKSPDFRTLPGQMLALWLVAVLCVLARTRHRVSRRDLVVTIPFVLLSLWAMRNIALVGFATLPVVARALVPAPSARLSSQPDDARSARGLGVAFIAGVVAVMVVFAAQAFREPAFAMSTQPVQAMQAVEQAGLLGHRV
;
A
#
# COMPACT_ATOMS: atom_id res chain seq x y z
N MET A 1 -81.85 34.86 23.77
CA MET A 1 -82.15 33.42 23.83
C MET A 1 -80.83 32.66 24.02
N PRO A 2 -80.71 31.85 25.08
CA PRO A 2 -79.60 30.93 25.39
C PRO A 2 -79.73 29.65 24.51
N THR A 3 -78.77 28.73 24.44
CA THR A 3 -78.51 27.61 25.40
C THR A 3 -77.27 26.81 24.93
N ALA A 4 -76.22 26.63 25.75
CA ALA A 4 -75.97 25.53 26.72
C ALA A 4 -75.10 24.38 26.11
N THR A 5 -73.79 24.26 26.41
CA THR A 5 -73.10 23.55 27.55
C THR A 5 -73.30 22.03 27.56
N GLU A 6 -72.28 21.25 27.12
CA GLU A 6 -71.39 20.34 27.92
C GLU A 6 -71.95 18.90 28.10
N PRO A 7 -71.17 17.84 28.50
CA PRO A 7 -69.83 17.81 29.11
C PRO A 7 -68.82 16.74 28.61
N ARG A 8 -67.57 16.87 29.09
CA ARG A 8 -66.46 15.89 29.06
C ARG A 8 -66.70 14.72 30.02
N VAL A 9 -66.22 13.52 29.67
CA VAL A 9 -65.92 12.42 30.61
C VAL A 9 -64.59 11.75 30.26
N ARG A 10 -63.70 11.66 31.27
CA ARG A 10 -62.57 10.73 31.45
C ARG A 10 -62.49 10.51 32.98
N PRO A 11 -61.78 9.51 33.54
CA PRO A 11 -61.25 8.23 33.03
C PRO A 11 -61.64 7.03 33.94
N VAL A 12 -61.41 5.77 33.52
CA VAL A 12 -61.32 4.63 34.47
C VAL A 12 -60.27 3.61 34.00
N ALA A 13 -59.26 3.40 34.86
CA ALA A 13 -58.49 2.15 35.02
C ALA A 13 -58.39 1.93 36.54
N PRO A 14 -58.53 0.69 37.07
CA PRO A 14 -57.40 -0.25 37.27
C PRO A 14 -57.87 -1.73 37.15
N ALA A 15 -57.15 -2.84 37.37
CA ALA A 15 -55.94 -3.17 38.12
C ALA A 15 -55.31 -4.49 37.60
N ALA A 16 -54.11 -4.79 38.11
CA ALA A 16 -53.14 -5.81 37.71
C ALA A 16 -53.51 -7.28 37.95
N VAL A 17 -52.82 -8.18 37.23
CA VAL A 17 -52.33 -9.46 37.77
C VAL A 17 -50.86 -9.62 37.37
N ALA A 18 -50.00 -9.69 38.38
CA ALA A 18 -48.60 -10.04 38.28
C ALA A 18 -48.43 -11.56 38.22
N GLY A 19 -47.49 -12.03 37.41
CA GLY A 19 -46.92 -13.37 37.48
C GLY A 19 -45.41 -13.24 37.41
N GLU A 20 -44.74 -13.50 38.54
CA GLU A 20 -43.30 -13.69 38.65
C GLU A 20 -42.85 -14.98 37.96
N SER A 21 -41.53 -15.06 37.76
CA SER A 21 -40.73 -16.21 37.33
C SER A 21 -40.80 -16.61 35.86
N ASP A 22 -39.91 -16.00 35.08
CA ASP A 22 -38.92 -16.80 34.35
C ASP A 22 -37.59 -16.03 34.30
N ALA A 23 -36.76 -16.33 35.28
CA ALA A 23 -35.32 -16.17 35.17
C ALA A 23 -34.82 -17.13 34.08
N VAL A 24 -34.89 -16.75 32.81
CA VAL A 24 -34.13 -17.39 31.74
C VAL A 24 -33.60 -16.32 30.79
N ALA A 25 -32.28 -16.16 30.85
CA ALA A 25 -31.46 -15.45 29.87
C ALA A 25 -31.71 -13.94 29.72
N LEU A 26 -31.08 -13.19 30.63
CA LEU A 26 -30.13 -12.14 30.22
C LEU A 26 -29.09 -12.78 29.27
N GLU A 27 -29.52 -13.17 28.08
CA GLU A 27 -28.61 -13.34 26.97
C GLU A 27 -28.15 -11.92 26.64
N ALA A 28 -27.03 -11.54 27.26
CA ALA A 28 -26.10 -10.59 26.69
C ALA A 28 -25.75 -11.11 25.29
N ARG A 29 -26.64 -10.88 24.32
CA ARG A 29 -26.37 -11.07 22.89
C ARG A 29 -25.40 -9.97 22.51
N GLY A 30 -24.15 -10.18 22.89
CA GLY A 30 -23.02 -9.42 22.43
C GLY A 30 -22.98 -9.55 20.91
N SER A 31 -23.53 -8.55 20.24
CA SER A 31 -23.41 -8.43 18.79
C SER A 31 -21.94 -8.16 18.47
N GLY A 32 -21.31 -9.12 17.80
CA GLY A 32 -19.90 -9.07 17.44
C GLY A 32 -19.56 -7.94 16.45
N PRO A 33 -18.26 -7.69 16.21
CA PRO A 33 -17.80 -6.73 15.22
C PRO A 33 -18.35 -7.06 13.82
N ARG A 34 -18.68 -6.03 13.03
CA ARG A 34 -19.05 -6.20 11.60
C ARG A 34 -17.98 -7.03 10.89
N LEU A 35 -18.38 -8.05 10.12
CA LEU A 35 -17.46 -8.98 9.45
C LEU A 35 -16.38 -8.27 8.60
N GLU A 36 -16.71 -7.12 8.00
CA GLU A 36 -15.75 -6.28 7.27
C GLU A 36 -14.66 -5.69 8.15
N MET A 37 -15.01 -5.32 9.39
CA MET A 37 -14.06 -4.82 10.37
C MET A 37 -13.12 -5.94 10.81
N LEU A 38 -13.63 -7.16 10.98
CA LEU A 38 -12.81 -8.35 11.24
C LEU A 38 -11.76 -8.57 10.13
N TYR A 39 -12.19 -8.58 8.87
CA TYR A 39 -11.27 -8.77 7.73
C TYR A 39 -10.28 -7.61 7.58
N THR A 40 -10.73 -6.37 7.79
CA THR A 40 -9.85 -5.19 7.77
C THR A 40 -8.77 -5.33 8.82
N LEU A 41 -9.15 -5.71 10.05
CA LEU A 41 -8.23 -5.83 11.17
C LEU A 41 -7.28 -7.02 11.00
N ALA A 42 -7.76 -8.16 10.50
CA ALA A 42 -6.92 -9.31 10.19
C ALA A 42 -5.83 -8.95 9.17
N LEU A 43 -6.19 -8.28 8.07
CA LEU A 43 -5.20 -7.84 7.08
C LEU A 43 -4.29 -6.73 7.62
N ALA A 44 -4.80 -5.84 8.47
CA ALA A 44 -3.96 -4.85 9.14
C ALA A 44 -2.89 -5.55 10.01
N VAL A 45 -3.26 -6.60 10.76
CA VAL A 45 -2.30 -7.40 11.54
C VAL A 45 -1.30 -8.10 10.63
N THR A 46 -1.75 -8.71 9.52
CA THR A 46 -0.82 -9.34 8.56
C THR A 46 0.20 -8.33 8.03
N GLY A 47 -0.25 -7.16 7.59
CA GLY A 47 0.63 -6.11 7.11
C GLY A 47 1.56 -5.56 8.20
N TRP A 48 1.05 -5.42 9.42
CA TRP A 48 1.83 -5.00 10.59
C TRP A 48 2.98 -5.97 10.90
N VAL A 49 2.68 -7.27 10.95
CA VAL A 49 3.67 -8.32 11.25
C VAL A 49 4.74 -8.40 10.18
N VAL A 50 4.36 -8.31 8.90
CA VAL A 50 5.33 -8.23 7.79
C VAL A 50 6.19 -6.96 7.92
N GLY A 51 5.56 -5.84 8.24
CA GLY A 51 6.23 -4.55 8.28
C GLY A 51 7.19 -4.30 9.44
N ILE A 52 6.96 -4.95 10.57
CA ILE A 52 7.77 -4.78 11.80
C ILE A 52 9.05 -5.64 11.82
N ALA A 53 9.38 -6.31 10.71
CA ALA A 53 10.56 -7.15 10.55
C ALA A 53 11.88 -6.41 10.88
N LYS A 54 12.93 -7.17 11.16
CA LYS A 54 14.28 -6.62 11.44
C LYS A 54 14.85 -5.90 10.22
N LEU A 55 15.70 -4.92 10.50
CA LEU A 55 16.40 -4.10 9.50
C LEU A 55 17.73 -4.79 9.13
N GLY A 56 17.73 -5.58 8.06
CA GLY A 56 18.91 -6.36 7.63
C GLY A 56 19.33 -6.17 6.18
N ASP A 57 18.60 -5.36 5.42
CA ASP A 57 18.87 -5.13 4.01
C ASP A 57 20.08 -4.18 3.82
N ASN A 58 21.01 -4.55 2.93
CA ASN A 58 22.23 -3.76 2.72
C ASN A 58 21.91 -2.35 2.16
N SER A 59 21.02 -2.27 1.18
CA SER A 59 20.62 -0.97 0.58
C SER A 59 19.94 -0.06 1.59
N PHE A 60 19.20 -0.61 2.56
CA PHE A 60 18.60 0.18 3.63
C PHE A 60 19.64 0.94 4.48
N PHE A 61 20.79 0.34 4.80
CA PHE A 61 21.81 1.04 5.59
C PHE A 61 22.38 2.26 4.88
N TRP A 62 22.47 2.22 3.54
CA TRP A 62 22.83 3.37 2.72
C TRP A 62 21.82 4.52 2.87
N HIS A 63 20.52 4.21 2.80
CA HIS A 63 19.45 5.20 2.97
C HIS A 63 19.44 5.80 4.39
N LEU A 64 19.62 4.96 5.42
CA LEU A 64 19.69 5.42 6.80
C LEU A 64 20.90 6.35 7.01
N ARG A 65 22.08 5.96 6.52
CA ARG A 65 23.29 6.77 6.63
C ARG A 65 23.15 8.10 5.88
N THR A 66 22.56 8.08 4.69
CA THR A 66 22.30 9.29 3.91
C THR A 66 21.29 10.19 4.60
N GLY A 67 20.25 9.62 5.22
CA GLY A 67 19.31 10.37 6.05
C GLY A 67 20.00 11.13 7.18
N ARG A 68 20.89 10.46 7.92
CA ARG A 68 21.69 11.10 8.98
C ARG A 68 22.57 12.22 8.41
N LEU A 69 23.21 12.00 7.26
CA LEU A 69 24.03 13.01 6.59
C LEU A 69 23.20 14.24 6.21
N ILE A 70 22.02 14.04 5.60
CA ILE A 70 21.13 15.12 5.20
C ILE A 70 20.72 15.98 6.39
N LEU A 71 20.38 15.36 7.52
CA LEU A 71 20.00 16.09 8.73
C LEU A 71 21.16 16.89 9.36
N GLN A 72 22.40 16.48 9.12
CA GLN A 72 23.59 17.14 9.68
C GLN A 72 24.11 18.26 8.80
N GLN A 73 24.11 18.07 7.48
CA GLN A 73 24.87 18.90 6.55
C GLN A 73 24.05 19.38 5.33
N GLY A 74 22.80 18.95 5.20
CA GLY A 74 21.96 19.23 4.04
C GLY A 74 22.07 18.18 2.93
N ILE A 75 21.32 18.39 1.86
CA ILE A 75 21.17 17.41 0.78
C ILE A 75 22.49 17.30 -0.02
N PRO A 76 23.11 16.09 -0.11
CA PRO A 76 24.41 15.93 -0.74
C PRO A 76 24.32 15.97 -2.26
N HIS A 77 25.20 16.75 -2.91
CA HIS A 77 25.31 16.79 -4.38
C HIS A 77 26.53 16.02 -4.92
N THR A 78 27.34 15.46 -4.02
CA THR A 78 28.57 14.71 -4.33
C THR A 78 28.64 13.43 -3.51
N ASP A 79 29.30 12.40 -4.03
CA ASP A 79 29.42 11.08 -3.38
C ASP A 79 30.35 11.13 -2.15
N PRO A 80 29.84 10.89 -0.93
CA PRO A 80 30.64 10.88 0.31
C PRO A 80 31.10 9.48 0.73
N TYR A 81 30.76 8.44 -0.05
CA TYR A 81 30.88 7.03 0.33
C TYR A 81 31.88 6.26 -0.52
N SER A 82 31.90 6.47 -1.83
CA SER A 82 32.74 5.71 -2.74
C SER A 82 34.22 5.99 -2.50
N PHE A 83 35.04 4.94 -2.34
CA PHE A 83 36.49 5.08 -2.18
C PHE A 83 37.17 5.65 -3.43
N THR A 84 36.82 5.15 -4.61
CA THR A 84 37.45 5.55 -5.90
C THR A 84 36.77 6.71 -6.61
N ALA A 85 35.59 7.14 -6.14
CA ALA A 85 34.77 8.17 -6.79
C ALA A 85 34.29 9.25 -5.81
N HIS A 86 35.00 9.41 -4.69
CA HIS A 86 34.68 10.42 -3.69
C HIS A 86 34.62 11.82 -4.31
N GLY A 87 33.61 12.61 -3.95
CA GLY A 87 33.40 13.95 -4.49
C GLY A 87 32.80 14.00 -5.89
N ALA A 88 32.64 12.86 -6.58
CA ALA A 88 31.97 12.82 -7.88
C ALA A 88 30.49 13.25 -7.76
N PRO A 89 29.88 13.84 -8.80
CA PRO A 89 28.47 14.21 -8.78
C PRO A 89 27.58 13.02 -8.44
N TRP A 90 26.71 13.20 -7.45
CA TRP A 90 25.78 12.17 -7.00
C TRP A 90 24.38 12.74 -6.79
N VAL A 91 23.38 11.94 -7.17
CA VAL A 91 21.97 12.25 -6.93
C VAL A 91 21.47 11.29 -5.85
N ALA A 92 21.18 11.81 -4.66
CA ALA A 92 20.45 11.06 -3.65
C ALA A 92 18.98 10.96 -4.08
N GLN A 93 18.72 9.98 -4.95
CA GLN A 93 17.46 9.76 -5.64
C GLN A 93 16.27 9.66 -4.67
N SER A 94 16.50 9.08 -3.50
CA SER A 94 15.50 8.84 -2.45
C SER A 94 15.56 9.84 -1.30
N TRP A 95 16.09 11.06 -1.52
CA TRP A 95 16.39 12.01 -0.44
C TRP A 95 15.23 12.25 0.55
N LEU A 96 13.97 12.29 0.09
CA LEU A 96 12.84 12.53 0.99
C LEU A 96 12.60 11.33 1.93
N ALA A 97 12.72 10.10 1.40
CA ALA A 97 12.65 8.90 2.22
C ALA A 97 13.83 8.82 3.19
N GLU A 98 15.01 9.23 2.75
CA GLU A 98 16.22 9.28 3.57
C GLU A 98 16.07 10.28 4.72
N VAL A 99 15.50 11.46 4.47
CA VAL A 99 15.12 12.41 5.54
C VAL A 99 14.20 11.74 6.56
N TRP A 100 13.16 11.01 6.11
CA TRP A 100 12.27 10.30 7.03
C TRP A 100 12.99 9.23 7.85
N TYR A 101 13.88 8.43 7.23
CA TYR A 101 14.68 7.45 7.97
C TYR A 101 15.60 8.12 8.99
N GLY A 102 16.26 9.22 8.63
CA GLY A 102 17.10 9.98 9.55
C GLY A 102 16.31 10.54 10.74
N LEU A 103 15.10 11.08 10.50
CA LEU A 103 14.25 11.63 11.55
C LEU A 103 13.72 10.54 12.48
N LEU A 104 13.26 9.41 11.92
CA LEU A 104 12.81 8.26 12.70
C LEU A 104 13.95 7.71 13.57
N ASP A 105 15.14 7.61 13.01
CA ASP A 105 16.33 7.17 13.72
C ASP A 105 16.70 8.13 14.87
N LEU A 106 16.59 9.44 14.66
CA LEU A 106 16.82 10.45 15.69
C LEU A 106 15.83 10.33 16.86
N ILE A 107 14.55 10.06 16.58
CA ILE A 107 13.49 10.04 17.59
C ILE A 107 13.46 8.71 18.37
N GLY A 108 13.69 7.58 17.70
CA GLY A 108 13.54 6.26 18.33
C GLY A 108 14.38 5.15 17.70
N GLY A 109 15.43 5.50 16.95
CA GLY A 109 16.36 4.55 16.34
C GLY A 109 15.67 3.52 15.43
N GLY A 110 16.24 2.32 15.40
CA GLY A 110 15.67 1.21 14.64
C GLY A 110 14.25 0.81 15.07
N ALA A 111 13.83 1.07 16.31
CA ALA A 111 12.48 0.76 16.77
C ALA A 111 11.43 1.63 16.06
N ALA A 112 11.68 2.94 15.94
CA ALA A 112 10.82 3.86 15.21
C ALA A 112 10.72 3.50 13.71
N ILE A 113 11.83 3.08 13.10
CA ILE A 113 11.85 2.66 11.68
C ILE A 113 11.04 1.37 11.48
N ARG A 114 11.17 0.39 12.39
CA ARG A 114 10.36 -0.84 12.34
C ARG A 114 8.88 -0.55 12.53
N LEU A 115 8.53 0.38 13.43
CA LEU A 115 7.15 0.82 13.61
C LEU A 115 6.61 1.51 12.35
N PHE A 116 7.41 2.36 11.70
CA PHE A 116 7.06 2.95 10.40
C PHE A 116 6.79 1.87 9.34
N GLY A 117 7.65 0.85 9.25
CA GLY A 117 7.42 -0.31 8.39
C GLY A 117 6.11 -1.05 8.71
N ALA A 118 5.81 -1.26 9.99
CA ALA A 118 4.57 -1.91 10.45
C ALA A 118 3.32 -1.13 10.02
N VAL A 119 3.32 0.19 10.23
CA VAL A 119 2.23 1.08 9.82
C VAL A 119 2.07 1.08 8.30
N LEU A 120 3.18 1.11 7.56
CA LEU A 120 3.17 1.09 6.10
C LEU A 120 2.58 -0.22 5.57
N GLY A 121 3.00 -1.36 6.13
CA GLY A 121 2.50 -2.69 5.73
C GLY A 121 1.02 -2.85 6.03
N ALA A 122 0.58 -2.46 7.23
CA ALA A 122 -0.83 -2.47 7.62
C ALA A 122 -1.67 -1.57 6.71
N THR A 123 -1.18 -0.37 6.38
CA THR A 123 -1.87 0.57 5.49
C THR A 123 -2.03 -0.02 4.09
N ILE A 124 -0.97 -0.58 3.51
CA ILE A 124 -1.04 -1.22 2.18
C ILE A 124 -2.05 -2.37 2.20
N ALA A 125 -1.99 -3.27 3.19
CA ALA A 125 -2.91 -4.40 3.29
C ALA A 125 -4.38 -3.95 3.42
N VAL A 126 -4.65 -2.95 4.27
CA VAL A 126 -6.00 -2.40 4.47
C VAL A 126 -6.51 -1.71 3.20
N VAL A 127 -5.72 -0.84 2.57
CA VAL A 127 -6.15 -0.13 1.35
C VAL A 127 -6.40 -1.11 0.21
N THR A 128 -5.58 -2.16 0.09
CA THR A 128 -5.76 -3.23 -0.90
C THR A 128 -7.09 -3.95 -0.70
N PHE A 129 -7.43 -4.31 0.55
CA PHE A 129 -8.72 -4.91 0.87
C PHE A 129 -9.90 -3.98 0.57
N ARG A 130 -9.80 -2.71 0.96
CA ARG A 130 -10.87 -1.74 0.73
C ARG A 130 -11.08 -1.51 -0.77
N LEU A 131 -10.02 -1.51 -1.56
CA LEU A 131 -10.09 -1.39 -3.01
C LEU A 131 -10.79 -2.62 -3.61
N ALA A 132 -10.35 -3.82 -3.23
CA ALA A 132 -10.95 -5.06 -3.69
C ALA A 132 -12.44 -5.14 -3.31
N LEU A 133 -12.77 -4.85 -2.06
CA LEU A 133 -14.15 -4.88 -1.53
C LEU A 133 -15.06 -3.89 -2.25
N ARG A 134 -14.59 -2.67 -2.52
CA ARG A 134 -15.36 -1.66 -3.24
C ARG A 134 -15.72 -2.12 -4.65
N ILE A 135 -14.81 -2.83 -5.32
CA ILE A 135 -14.99 -3.25 -6.70
C ILE A 135 -15.85 -4.51 -6.79
N VAL A 136 -15.53 -5.56 -6.01
CA VAL A 136 -16.20 -6.87 -6.12
C VAL A 136 -17.51 -6.94 -5.32
N GLY A 137 -17.65 -6.16 -4.24
CA GLY A 137 -18.82 -6.14 -3.36
C GLY A 137 -18.98 -7.37 -2.45
N ASP A 138 -18.14 -8.40 -2.62
CA ASP A 138 -18.14 -9.63 -1.83
C ASP A 138 -16.90 -9.69 -0.92
N ARG A 139 -17.13 -9.89 0.38
CA ARG A 139 -16.08 -9.81 1.41
C ARG A 139 -15.05 -10.92 1.30
N VAL A 140 -15.47 -12.14 0.95
CA VAL A 140 -14.59 -13.31 0.87
C VAL A 140 -13.71 -13.22 -0.37
N ARG A 141 -14.29 -12.85 -1.52
CA ARG A 141 -13.55 -12.59 -2.76
C ARG A 141 -12.58 -11.42 -2.58
N ALA A 142 -13.02 -10.34 -1.95
CA ALA A 142 -12.16 -9.20 -1.64
C ALA A 142 -10.97 -9.59 -0.77
N LEU A 143 -11.19 -10.40 0.27
CA LEU A 143 -10.12 -10.90 1.14
C LEU A 143 -9.14 -11.78 0.36
N ALA A 144 -9.62 -12.74 -0.42
CA ALA A 144 -8.76 -13.62 -1.22
C ALA A 144 -7.89 -12.84 -2.22
N LEU A 145 -8.49 -11.88 -2.92
CA LEU A 145 -7.77 -11.01 -3.85
C LEU A 145 -6.74 -10.12 -3.15
N ALA A 146 -7.11 -9.53 -2.01
CA ALA A 146 -6.22 -8.68 -1.23
C ALA A 146 -5.04 -9.47 -0.66
N MET A 147 -5.27 -10.69 -0.15
CA MET A 147 -4.19 -11.57 0.31
C MET A 147 -3.25 -11.95 -0.83
N GLY A 148 -3.78 -12.31 -2.00
CA GLY A 148 -2.94 -12.66 -3.17
C GLY A 148 -2.10 -11.49 -3.68
N ALA A 149 -2.69 -10.31 -3.83
CA ALA A 149 -1.96 -9.11 -4.23
C ALA A 149 -0.94 -8.68 -3.18
N PHE A 150 -1.30 -8.72 -1.90
CA PHE A 150 -0.40 -8.38 -0.80
C PHE A 150 0.75 -9.39 -0.65
N ALA A 151 0.51 -10.68 -0.89
CA ALA A 151 1.54 -11.72 -0.85
C ALA A 151 2.69 -11.44 -1.83
N CYS A 152 2.39 -10.88 -3.02
CA CYS A 152 3.40 -10.45 -3.99
C CYS A 152 4.35 -9.38 -3.42
N LEU A 153 3.85 -8.50 -2.54
CA LEU A 153 4.68 -7.53 -1.82
C LEU A 153 5.36 -8.17 -0.60
N ALA A 154 4.64 -8.95 0.20
CA ALA A 154 5.11 -9.44 1.49
C ALA A 154 6.39 -10.28 1.37
N VAL A 155 6.50 -11.11 0.33
CA VAL A 155 7.69 -11.93 0.05
C VAL A 155 8.88 -11.13 -0.48
N MET A 156 8.63 -9.91 -0.93
CA MET A 156 9.64 -8.94 -1.39
C MET A 156 9.85 -7.82 -0.35
N TRP A 157 9.28 -7.96 0.85
CA TRP A 157 9.31 -6.92 1.84
C TRP A 157 10.76 -6.63 2.27
N SER A 158 11.13 -5.36 2.17
CA SER A 158 12.40 -4.84 2.65
C SER A 158 12.16 -3.44 3.22
N PRO A 159 12.95 -2.98 4.19
CA PRO A 159 12.79 -1.65 4.78
C PRO A 159 13.18 -0.49 3.83
N ARG A 160 13.19 -0.73 2.52
CA ARG A 160 13.63 0.22 1.48
C ARG A 160 12.54 1.23 1.12
N PRO A 161 12.92 2.39 0.53
CA PRO A 161 11.96 3.34 -0.01
C PRO A 161 10.99 2.75 -1.05
N LEU A 162 11.34 1.63 -1.70
CA LEU A 162 10.46 0.93 -2.63
C LEU A 162 9.08 0.63 -2.05
N VAL A 163 8.98 0.28 -0.76
CA VAL A 163 7.67 -0.03 -0.15
C VAL A 163 6.79 1.21 -0.05
N ILE A 164 7.38 2.39 0.19
CA ILE A 164 6.66 3.68 0.16
C ILE A 164 6.13 3.92 -1.26
N ALA A 165 6.96 3.66 -2.28
CA ALA A 165 6.55 3.72 -3.67
C ALA A 165 5.39 2.78 -4.02
N VAL A 166 5.36 1.57 -3.44
CA VAL A 166 4.21 0.66 -3.63
C VAL A 166 2.92 1.23 -3.03
N LEU A 167 2.98 1.86 -1.85
CA LEU A 167 1.81 2.54 -1.30
C LEU A 167 1.35 3.70 -2.20
N LEU A 168 2.28 4.48 -2.75
CA LEU A 168 1.97 5.58 -3.66
C LEU A 168 1.39 5.08 -4.99
N PHE A 169 1.88 3.95 -5.50
CA PHE A 169 1.27 3.26 -6.63
C PHE A 169 -0.17 2.83 -6.33
N LEU A 170 -0.40 2.19 -5.17
CA LEU A 170 -1.73 1.78 -4.74
C LEU A 170 -2.67 2.98 -4.55
N ALA A 171 -2.17 4.12 -4.06
CA ALA A 171 -2.92 5.37 -3.98
C ALA A 171 -3.29 5.89 -5.37
N LEU A 172 -2.39 5.80 -6.35
CA LEU A 172 -2.66 6.17 -7.75
C LEU A 172 -3.73 5.27 -8.37
N VAL A 173 -3.63 3.96 -8.17
CA VAL A 173 -4.65 2.99 -8.56
C VAL A 173 -5.99 3.35 -7.89
N TRP A 174 -6.00 3.65 -6.59
CA TRP A 174 -7.21 4.07 -5.88
C TRP A 174 -7.85 5.31 -6.49
N ILE A 175 -7.06 6.37 -6.78
CA ILE A 175 -7.54 7.59 -7.42
C ILE A 175 -8.27 7.25 -8.73
N VAL A 176 -7.66 6.42 -9.58
CA VAL A 176 -8.20 6.06 -10.90
C VAL A 176 -9.45 5.18 -10.77
N GLU A 177 -9.39 4.13 -9.95
CA GLU A 177 -10.45 3.12 -9.85
C GLU A 177 -11.65 3.55 -8.99
N CYS A 178 -11.48 4.55 -8.12
CA CYS A 178 -12.51 5.00 -7.16
C CYS A 178 -12.91 6.48 -7.37
N PRO A 179 -13.50 6.85 -8.53
CA PRO A 179 -13.83 8.24 -8.92
C PRO A 179 -14.64 9.03 -7.90
N ASP A 180 -15.49 8.33 -7.19
CA ASP A 180 -16.50 8.91 -6.32
C ASP A 180 -15.95 9.21 -4.91
N THR A 181 -14.74 8.74 -4.59
CA THR A 181 -14.02 9.05 -3.35
C THR A 181 -13.40 10.44 -3.39
N TRP A 182 -13.03 11.01 -2.23
CA TRP A 182 -12.43 12.34 -2.18
C TRP A 182 -11.18 12.44 -3.07
N LEU A 183 -10.24 11.49 -2.96
CA LEU A 183 -9.04 11.45 -3.81
C LEU A 183 -9.39 11.31 -5.30
N GLY A 184 -10.38 10.47 -5.64
CA GLY A 184 -10.82 10.25 -7.01
C GLY A 184 -11.53 11.45 -7.66
N ARG A 185 -12.13 12.34 -6.86
CA ARG A 185 -12.76 13.61 -7.30
C ARG A 185 -11.78 14.78 -7.36
N HIS A 186 -10.68 14.71 -6.65
CA HIS A 186 -9.63 15.74 -6.58
C HIS A 186 -8.38 15.28 -7.34
N GLU A 187 -8.53 14.54 -8.44
CA GLU A 187 -7.43 13.94 -9.18
C GLU A 187 -6.42 14.97 -9.71
N LEU A 188 -6.87 16.20 -10.00
CA LEU A 188 -6.04 17.32 -10.45
C LEU A 188 -5.00 17.77 -9.40
N VAL A 189 -5.22 17.47 -8.13
CA VAL A 189 -4.28 17.77 -7.03
C VAL A 189 -3.65 16.48 -6.52
N ALA A 190 -4.45 15.43 -6.34
CA ALA A 190 -4.00 14.17 -5.76
C ALA A 190 -2.93 13.49 -6.62
N VAL A 191 -3.09 13.45 -7.96
CA VAL A 191 -2.11 12.80 -8.85
C VAL A 191 -0.76 13.53 -8.85
N PRO A 192 -0.68 14.87 -9.02
CA PRO A 192 0.58 15.59 -8.89
C PRO A 192 1.27 15.40 -7.53
N VAL A 193 0.53 15.48 -6.43
CA VAL A 193 1.11 15.29 -5.09
C VAL A 193 1.66 13.88 -4.92
N VAL A 194 0.89 12.84 -5.30
CA VAL A 194 1.33 11.45 -5.21
C VAL A 194 2.59 11.21 -6.04
N LEU A 195 2.62 11.68 -7.29
CA LEU A 195 3.78 11.48 -8.18
C LEU A 195 5.00 12.29 -7.75
N TRP A 196 4.82 13.50 -7.19
CA TRP A 196 5.91 14.29 -6.65
C TRP A 196 6.56 13.63 -5.42
N ILE A 197 5.74 13.20 -4.46
CA ILE A 197 6.24 12.43 -3.31
C ILE A 197 6.93 11.18 -3.82
N TRP A 198 6.34 10.46 -4.78
CA TRP A 198 6.93 9.24 -5.33
C TRP A 198 8.31 9.50 -5.96
N ALA A 199 8.42 10.48 -6.86
CA ALA A 199 9.69 10.79 -7.52
C ALA A 199 10.81 11.11 -6.52
N THR A 200 10.48 11.75 -5.41
CA THR A 200 11.45 12.14 -4.36
C THR A 200 11.77 11.03 -3.35
N VAL A 201 10.96 9.96 -3.28
CA VAL A 201 11.24 8.78 -2.43
C VAL A 201 11.84 7.61 -3.20
N HIS A 202 11.48 7.39 -4.47
CA HIS A 202 11.95 6.21 -5.22
C HIS A 202 11.81 6.35 -6.74
N GLY A 203 12.80 5.82 -7.46
CA GLY A 203 12.94 5.96 -8.91
C GLY A 203 12.12 4.93 -9.67
N THR A 204 10.90 4.68 -9.21
CA THR A 204 9.88 3.89 -9.91
C THR A 204 8.64 4.71 -10.21
N PHE A 205 8.66 6.02 -9.96
CA PHE A 205 7.53 6.91 -10.20
C PHE A 205 7.09 6.92 -11.67
N GLU A 206 8.01 6.62 -12.59
CA GLU A 206 7.74 6.44 -14.01
C GLU A 206 6.74 5.30 -14.28
N LEU A 207 6.65 4.30 -13.40
CA LEU A 207 5.65 3.24 -13.49
C LEU A 207 4.25 3.75 -13.14
N GLY A 208 4.15 4.80 -12.32
CA GLY A 208 2.91 5.54 -12.10
C GLY A 208 2.47 6.30 -13.35
N LEU A 209 3.40 7.00 -14.02
CA LEU A 209 3.12 7.65 -15.31
C LEU A 209 2.71 6.63 -16.38
N ALA A 210 3.41 5.49 -16.45
CA ALA A 210 3.08 4.40 -17.35
C ALA A 210 1.67 3.85 -17.07
N TYR A 211 1.29 3.65 -15.81
CA TYR A 211 -0.06 3.20 -15.45
C TYR A 211 -1.14 4.18 -15.92
N LEU A 212 -0.95 5.49 -15.73
CA LEU A 212 -1.90 6.51 -16.20
C LEU A 212 -2.00 6.53 -17.73
N ALA A 213 -0.87 6.42 -18.43
CA ALA A 213 -0.85 6.34 -19.89
C ALA A 213 -1.59 5.09 -20.40
N LEU A 214 -1.31 3.91 -19.83
CA LEU A 214 -1.97 2.66 -20.18
C LEU A 214 -3.46 2.70 -19.86
N HIS A 215 -3.86 3.32 -18.75
CA HIS A 215 -5.26 3.57 -18.45
C HIS A 215 -5.92 4.41 -19.55
N LEU A 216 -5.34 5.57 -19.90
CA LEU A 216 -5.90 6.47 -20.91
C LEU A 216 -5.98 5.83 -22.30
N VAL A 217 -4.93 5.13 -22.73
CA VAL A 217 -4.91 4.38 -24.01
C VAL A 217 -5.99 3.30 -24.01
N GLY A 218 -6.10 2.57 -22.90
CA GLY A 218 -7.14 1.58 -22.69
C GLY A 218 -8.55 2.15 -22.78
N ARG A 219 -8.81 3.26 -22.07
CA ARG A 219 -10.09 3.95 -22.06
C ARG A 219 -10.45 4.51 -23.43
N PHE A 220 -9.47 5.03 -24.16
CA PHE A 220 -9.66 5.46 -25.54
C PHE A 220 -10.07 4.29 -26.44
N ALA A 221 -9.41 3.14 -26.29
CA ALA A 221 -9.77 1.93 -27.00
C ALA A 221 -11.19 1.44 -26.65
N ASP A 222 -11.67 1.70 -25.43
CA ASP A 222 -13.05 1.45 -25.00
C ASP A 222 -14.05 2.56 -25.41
N GLY A 223 -13.64 3.52 -26.23
CA GLY A 223 -14.51 4.60 -26.73
C GLY A 223 -14.64 5.82 -25.82
N ALA A 224 -13.84 5.93 -24.76
CA ALA A 224 -13.77 7.08 -23.86
C ALA A 224 -12.54 7.95 -24.20
N PRO A 225 -12.70 9.03 -25.00
CA PRO A 225 -11.56 9.79 -25.48
C PRO A 225 -10.88 10.64 -24.39
N PRO A 226 -9.54 10.80 -24.47
CA PRO A 226 -8.75 11.49 -23.44
C PRO A 226 -9.01 12.99 -23.34
N TRP A 227 -9.76 13.59 -24.28
CA TRP A 227 -10.12 15.01 -24.26
C TRP A 227 -11.53 15.28 -23.69
N LYS A 228 -12.26 14.27 -23.18
CA LYS A 228 -13.60 14.44 -22.60
C LYS A 228 -13.68 13.99 -21.14
N GLY A 229 -14.60 14.62 -20.41
CA GLY A 229 -15.01 14.22 -19.06
C GLY A 229 -13.84 14.02 -18.10
N ARG A 230 -13.84 12.88 -17.41
CA ARG A 230 -12.81 12.52 -16.43
C ARG A 230 -11.46 12.23 -17.06
N GLU A 231 -11.42 11.63 -18.24
CA GLU A 231 -10.16 11.28 -18.91
C GLU A 231 -9.32 12.54 -19.21
N ARG A 232 -9.99 13.64 -19.60
CA ARG A 232 -9.35 14.96 -19.73
C ARG A 232 -8.71 15.43 -18.41
N ARG A 233 -9.39 15.23 -17.29
CA ARG A 233 -8.86 15.62 -15.97
C ARG A 233 -7.64 14.77 -15.61
N ILE A 234 -7.64 13.48 -15.93
CA ILE A 234 -6.48 12.60 -15.73
C ILE A 234 -5.31 13.02 -16.62
N VAL A 235 -5.55 13.38 -17.89
CA VAL A 235 -4.52 13.94 -18.78
C VAL A 235 -3.92 15.22 -18.20
N LEU A 236 -4.77 16.16 -17.79
CA LEU A 236 -4.33 17.42 -17.17
C LEU A 236 -3.55 17.17 -15.88
N ALA A 237 -4.03 16.28 -15.01
CA ALA A 237 -3.36 15.92 -13.77
C ALA A 237 -1.99 15.28 -14.03
N THR A 238 -1.89 14.42 -15.05
CA THR A 238 -0.63 13.79 -15.47
C THR A 238 0.35 14.83 -16.02
N ALA A 239 -0.14 15.79 -16.82
CA ALA A 239 0.69 16.89 -17.34
C ALA A 239 1.21 17.77 -16.20
N ILE A 240 0.35 18.16 -15.25
CA ILE A 240 0.75 18.92 -14.05
C ILE A 240 1.79 18.12 -13.26
N ALA A 241 1.54 16.83 -12.99
CA ALA A 241 2.47 15.97 -12.27
C ALA A 241 3.84 15.90 -12.96
N SER A 242 3.85 15.78 -14.29
CA SER A 242 5.08 15.73 -15.10
C SER A 242 5.91 17.01 -15.00
N VAL A 243 5.29 18.16 -14.72
CA VAL A 243 6.00 19.42 -14.45
C VAL A 243 6.41 19.50 -12.98
N VAL A 244 5.50 19.19 -12.04
CA VAL A 244 5.72 19.33 -10.60
C VAL A 244 6.88 18.45 -10.11
N VAL A 245 7.11 17.27 -10.69
CA VAL A 245 8.22 16.39 -10.30
C VAL A 245 9.61 17.05 -10.44
N PHE A 246 9.75 18.08 -11.29
CA PHE A 246 10.99 18.86 -11.39
C PHE A 246 11.23 19.80 -10.18
N ALA A 247 10.22 20.05 -9.35
CA ALA A 247 10.34 20.83 -8.13
C ALA A 247 11.01 20.01 -7.03
N ASN A 248 12.29 19.73 -7.20
CA ASN A 248 13.12 18.98 -6.25
C ASN A 248 14.55 19.55 -6.24
N PRO A 249 15.36 19.27 -5.19
CA PRO A 249 16.70 19.85 -5.03
C PRO A 249 17.69 19.54 -6.17
N TYR A 250 17.44 18.49 -6.96
CA TYR A 250 18.28 18.06 -8.08
C TYR A 250 17.69 18.45 -9.45
N GLY A 251 16.50 19.05 -9.49
CA GLY A 251 15.81 19.41 -10.72
C GLY A 251 15.68 18.24 -11.71
N SER A 252 16.21 18.43 -12.92
CA SER A 252 16.18 17.43 -13.99
C SER A 252 17.09 16.21 -13.73
N ALA A 253 18.14 16.34 -12.92
CA ALA A 253 19.06 15.24 -12.67
C ALA A 253 18.39 14.06 -11.97
N LEU A 254 17.45 14.33 -11.05
CA LEU A 254 16.65 13.29 -10.40
C LEU A 254 15.69 12.60 -11.37
N ILE A 255 15.09 13.36 -12.29
CA ILE A 255 14.15 12.82 -13.28
C ILE A 255 14.86 11.98 -14.34
N LEU A 256 16.07 12.37 -14.73
CA LEU A 256 16.87 11.65 -15.71
C LEU A 256 17.62 10.46 -15.11
N PHE A 257 17.74 10.37 -13.78
CA PHE A 257 18.49 9.32 -13.10
C PHE A 257 18.04 7.90 -13.49
N PRO A 258 16.73 7.54 -13.51
CA PRO A 258 16.31 6.20 -13.95
C PRO A 258 16.74 5.86 -15.38
N VAL A 259 16.69 6.84 -16.29
CA VAL A 259 17.13 6.67 -17.69
C VAL A 259 18.64 6.42 -17.76
N GLN A 260 19.42 7.21 -17.02
CA GLN A 260 20.87 7.03 -16.93
C GLN A 260 21.23 5.68 -16.30
N LEU A 261 20.48 5.24 -15.29
CA LEU A 261 20.68 3.94 -14.64
C LEU A 261 20.44 2.79 -15.63
N LEU A 262 19.33 2.84 -16.38
CA LEU A 262 19.01 1.83 -17.40
C LEU A 262 20.05 1.77 -18.53
N SER A 263 20.67 2.90 -18.88
CA SER A 263 21.77 2.92 -19.86
C SER A 263 23.01 2.13 -19.40
N ARG A 264 23.14 1.85 -18.09
CA ARG A 264 24.21 1.03 -17.48
C ARG A 264 23.80 -0.43 -17.29
N GLY A 265 22.99 -0.98 -18.22
CA GLY A 265 22.36 -2.29 -18.10
C GLY A 265 23.31 -3.46 -17.73
N HIS A 266 24.57 -3.43 -18.16
CA HIS A 266 25.58 -4.43 -17.78
C HIS A 266 25.87 -4.47 -16.26
N ILE A 267 25.83 -3.33 -15.57
CA ILE A 267 26.00 -3.29 -14.12
C ILE A 267 24.73 -3.84 -13.45
N LEU A 268 23.55 -3.48 -13.97
CA LEU A 268 22.28 -3.92 -13.42
C LEU A 268 22.05 -5.43 -13.53
N SER A 269 22.60 -6.11 -14.55
CA SER A 269 22.45 -7.57 -14.69
C SER A 269 23.10 -8.37 -13.55
N HIS A 270 24.00 -7.73 -12.79
CA HIS A 270 24.63 -8.31 -11.60
C HIS A 270 23.81 -8.07 -10.31
N VAL A 271 22.84 -7.15 -10.36
CA VAL A 271 21.98 -6.83 -9.21
C VAL A 271 20.77 -7.76 -9.21
N VAL A 272 20.61 -8.52 -8.12
CA VAL A 272 19.61 -9.60 -8.01
C VAL A 272 18.18 -9.12 -8.33
N GLU A 273 17.82 -7.91 -7.94
CA GLU A 273 16.48 -7.34 -8.13
C GLU A 273 16.10 -7.06 -9.58
N TRP A 274 17.09 -6.89 -10.45
CA TRP A 274 16.89 -6.62 -11.87
C TRP A 274 16.86 -7.90 -12.70
N LYS A 275 17.13 -9.06 -12.09
CA LYS A 275 16.99 -10.36 -12.74
C LYS A 275 15.52 -10.77 -12.79
N SER A 276 15.19 -11.60 -13.78
CA SER A 276 13.89 -12.23 -13.88
C SER A 276 13.60 -13.13 -12.66
N PRO A 277 12.34 -13.27 -12.23
CA PRO A 277 12.00 -14.09 -11.08
C PRO A 277 12.37 -15.56 -11.28
N ASP A 278 13.01 -16.14 -10.27
CA ASP A 278 13.17 -17.59 -10.19
C ASP A 278 11.91 -18.21 -9.54
N PHE A 279 11.13 -18.94 -10.34
CA PHE A 279 9.90 -19.62 -9.93
C PHE A 279 10.10 -20.77 -8.94
N ARG A 280 11.36 -21.15 -8.64
CA ARG A 280 11.68 -22.08 -7.56
C ARG A 280 11.81 -21.39 -6.21
N THR A 281 11.97 -20.07 -6.19
CA THR A 281 12.02 -19.26 -4.97
C THR A 281 10.61 -18.85 -4.52
N LEU A 282 10.45 -18.54 -3.24
CA LEU A 282 9.16 -18.11 -2.68
C LEU A 282 8.57 -16.88 -3.40
N PRO A 283 9.35 -15.81 -3.74
CA PRO A 283 8.84 -14.71 -4.55
C PRO A 283 8.30 -15.13 -5.92
N GLY A 284 9.03 -15.98 -6.63
CA GLY A 284 8.59 -16.49 -7.93
C GLY A 284 7.34 -17.35 -7.83
N GLN A 285 7.23 -18.19 -6.80
CA GLN A 285 6.03 -19.00 -6.54
C GLN A 285 4.79 -18.13 -6.27
N MET A 286 4.92 -17.09 -5.45
CA MET A 286 3.80 -16.17 -5.19
C MET A 286 3.38 -15.42 -6.46
N LEU A 287 4.35 -14.98 -7.27
CA LEU A 287 4.06 -14.41 -8.58
C LEU A 287 3.29 -15.42 -9.45
N ALA A 288 3.77 -16.66 -9.58
CA ALA A 288 3.11 -17.68 -10.39
C ALA A 288 1.67 -17.94 -9.94
N LEU A 289 1.43 -18.07 -8.63
CA LEU A 289 0.07 -18.25 -8.10
C LEU A 289 -0.84 -17.07 -8.45
N TRP A 290 -0.34 -15.84 -8.32
CA TRP A 290 -1.09 -14.65 -8.71
C TRP A 290 -1.37 -14.62 -10.21
N LEU A 291 -0.38 -14.91 -11.06
CA LEU A 291 -0.56 -14.95 -12.52
C LEU A 291 -1.55 -16.04 -12.94
N VAL A 292 -1.51 -17.22 -12.32
CA VAL A 292 -2.50 -18.29 -12.55
C VAL A 292 -3.90 -17.81 -12.16
N ALA A 293 -4.05 -17.11 -11.03
CA ALA A 293 -5.34 -16.54 -10.63
C ALA A 293 -5.85 -15.51 -11.66
N VAL A 294 -4.99 -14.59 -12.10
CA VAL A 294 -5.30 -13.60 -13.15
C VAL A 294 -5.74 -14.31 -14.43
N LEU A 295 -4.95 -15.26 -14.94
CA LEU A 295 -5.24 -16.00 -16.16
C LEU A 295 -6.54 -16.80 -16.07
N CYS A 296 -6.76 -17.53 -14.97
CA CYS A 296 -8.00 -18.28 -14.74
C CYS A 296 -9.24 -17.38 -14.75
N VAL A 297 -9.16 -16.22 -14.10
CA VAL A 297 -10.27 -15.26 -14.06
C VAL A 297 -10.52 -14.66 -15.44
N LEU A 298 -9.47 -14.20 -16.13
CA LEU A 298 -9.59 -13.64 -17.49
C LEU A 298 -10.15 -14.67 -18.49
N ALA A 299 -9.71 -15.93 -18.43
CA ALA A 299 -10.19 -16.99 -19.29
C ALA A 299 -11.68 -17.29 -19.07
N ARG A 300 -12.13 -17.37 -17.82
CA ARG A 300 -13.53 -17.68 -17.45
C ARG A 300 -14.48 -16.51 -17.68
N THR A 301 -13.98 -15.28 -17.66
CA THR A 301 -14.81 -14.06 -17.70
C THR A 301 -14.49 -13.16 -18.89
N ARG A 302 -13.93 -13.73 -19.96
CA ARG A 302 -13.46 -13.00 -21.16
C ARG A 302 -14.43 -11.94 -21.70
N HIS A 303 -15.74 -12.19 -21.62
CA HIS A 303 -16.78 -11.26 -22.10
C HIS A 303 -16.97 -10.02 -21.22
N ARG A 304 -16.37 -9.99 -20.02
CA ARG A 304 -16.46 -8.90 -19.05
C ARG A 304 -15.19 -8.05 -18.97
N VAL A 305 -14.14 -8.44 -19.70
CA VAL A 305 -12.84 -7.78 -19.68
C VAL A 305 -12.82 -6.68 -20.74
N SER A 306 -12.57 -5.44 -20.32
CA SER A 306 -12.47 -4.30 -21.22
C SER A 306 -11.12 -4.26 -21.96
N ARG A 307 -10.99 -3.47 -23.03
CA ARG A 307 -9.69 -3.29 -23.69
C ARG A 307 -8.71 -2.62 -22.74
N ARG A 308 -9.20 -1.68 -21.91
CA ARG A 308 -8.41 -1.06 -20.84
C ARG A 308 -7.82 -2.08 -19.88
N ASP A 309 -8.57 -3.09 -19.50
CA ASP A 309 -8.11 -4.12 -18.58
C ASP A 309 -6.92 -4.90 -19.17
N LEU A 310 -6.97 -5.24 -20.45
CA LEU A 310 -5.87 -5.92 -21.15
C LEU A 310 -4.65 -5.01 -21.34
N VAL A 311 -4.86 -3.77 -21.76
CA VAL A 311 -3.80 -2.77 -21.99
C VAL A 311 -3.03 -2.46 -20.69
N VAL A 312 -3.68 -2.51 -19.53
CA VAL A 312 -2.99 -2.37 -18.22
C VAL A 312 -2.37 -3.69 -17.78
N THR A 313 -3.09 -4.82 -17.89
CA THR A 313 -2.63 -6.10 -17.34
C THR A 313 -1.39 -6.62 -18.05
N ILE A 314 -1.37 -6.61 -19.38
CA ILE A 314 -0.29 -7.24 -20.16
C ILE A 314 1.08 -6.60 -19.85
N PRO A 315 1.27 -5.26 -19.90
CA PRO A 315 2.55 -4.65 -19.58
C PRO A 315 3.00 -4.90 -18.15
N PHE A 316 2.11 -4.84 -17.16
CA PHE A 316 2.49 -5.09 -15.75
C PHE A 316 2.85 -6.55 -15.49
N VAL A 317 2.18 -7.50 -16.16
CA VAL A 317 2.59 -8.91 -16.14
C VAL A 317 3.99 -9.06 -16.75
N LEU A 318 4.23 -8.51 -17.94
CA LEU A 318 5.55 -8.56 -18.59
C LEU A 318 6.64 -7.92 -17.72
N LEU A 319 6.37 -6.78 -17.09
CA LEU A 319 7.30 -6.12 -16.17
C LEU A 319 7.63 -6.99 -14.94
N SER A 320 6.64 -7.69 -14.39
CA SER A 320 6.85 -8.61 -13.26
C SER A 320 7.68 -9.84 -13.63
N LEU A 321 7.58 -10.31 -14.87
CA LEU A 321 8.41 -11.39 -15.41
C LEU A 321 9.81 -10.91 -15.77
N TRP A 322 9.96 -9.63 -16.11
CA TRP A 322 11.23 -9.04 -16.49
C TRP A 322 12.19 -8.89 -15.30
N ALA A 323 11.71 -8.34 -14.17
CA ALA A 323 12.54 -8.07 -13.00
C ALA A 323 11.81 -8.30 -11.67
N MET A 324 12.48 -8.96 -10.72
CA MET A 324 11.92 -9.29 -9.39
C MET A 324 11.38 -8.08 -8.63
N ARG A 325 12.01 -6.91 -8.74
CA ARG A 325 11.52 -5.67 -8.09
C ARG A 325 10.11 -5.25 -8.52
N ASN A 326 9.62 -5.74 -9.66
CA ASN A 326 8.29 -5.41 -10.18
C ASN A 326 7.19 -6.38 -9.73
N ILE A 327 7.52 -7.47 -9.02
CA ILE A 327 6.55 -8.48 -8.55
C ILE A 327 5.44 -7.84 -7.70
N ALA A 328 5.80 -6.92 -6.80
CA ALA A 328 4.81 -6.25 -5.95
C ALA A 328 3.78 -5.46 -6.77
N LEU A 329 4.20 -4.82 -7.87
CA LEU A 329 3.36 -3.91 -8.63
C LEU A 329 2.29 -4.62 -9.45
N VAL A 330 2.58 -5.81 -10.00
CA VAL A 330 1.57 -6.56 -10.77
C VAL A 330 0.37 -6.95 -9.90
N GLY A 331 0.60 -7.28 -8.62
CA GLY A 331 -0.44 -7.54 -7.63
C GLY A 331 -1.48 -6.42 -7.59
N PHE A 332 -1.02 -5.18 -7.42
CA PHE A 332 -1.89 -4.02 -7.28
C PHE A 332 -2.42 -3.49 -8.62
N ALA A 333 -1.66 -3.62 -9.71
CA ALA A 333 -2.07 -3.16 -11.03
C ALA A 333 -3.21 -4.02 -11.61
N THR A 334 -3.17 -5.34 -11.39
CA THR A 334 -4.18 -6.27 -11.93
C THR A 334 -5.32 -6.54 -10.96
N LEU A 335 -5.18 -6.19 -9.67
CA LEU A 335 -6.24 -6.37 -8.67
C LEU A 335 -7.60 -5.81 -9.11
N PRO A 336 -7.73 -4.55 -9.61
CA PRO A 336 -9.01 -4.01 -10.05
C PRO A 336 -9.64 -4.78 -11.22
N VAL A 337 -8.79 -5.30 -12.11
CA VAL A 337 -9.20 -6.08 -13.28
C VAL A 337 -9.82 -7.40 -12.85
N VAL A 338 -9.11 -8.15 -12.00
CA VAL A 338 -9.59 -9.43 -11.48
C VAL A 338 -10.84 -9.22 -10.61
N ALA A 339 -10.89 -8.16 -9.81
CA ALA A 339 -12.04 -7.83 -8.98
C ALA A 339 -13.30 -7.55 -9.80
N ARG A 340 -13.21 -6.76 -10.89
CA ARG A 340 -14.34 -6.47 -11.80
C ARG A 340 -14.87 -7.73 -12.50
N ALA A 341 -13.95 -8.59 -12.95
CA ALA A 341 -14.30 -9.86 -13.58
C ALA A 341 -15.12 -10.76 -12.63
N LEU A 342 -14.83 -10.71 -11.33
CA LEU A 342 -15.48 -11.50 -10.29
C LEU A 342 -16.75 -10.88 -9.69
N VAL A 343 -17.23 -9.73 -10.20
CA VAL A 343 -18.49 -9.12 -9.74
C VAL A 343 -19.65 -10.11 -9.93
N PRO A 344 -20.44 -10.43 -8.88
CA PRO A 344 -21.59 -11.30 -8.99
C PRO A 344 -22.60 -10.81 -10.04
N ALA A 345 -23.24 -11.73 -10.77
CA ALA A 345 -24.32 -11.39 -11.69
C ALA A 345 -25.49 -10.72 -10.93
N PRO A 346 -26.28 -9.82 -11.56
CA PRO A 346 -27.39 -9.13 -10.90
C PRO A 346 -28.40 -10.06 -10.21
N SER A 347 -28.63 -11.27 -10.75
CA SER A 347 -29.51 -12.28 -10.16
C SER A 347 -28.98 -12.92 -8.86
N ALA A 348 -27.69 -12.79 -8.56
CA ALA A 348 -27.08 -13.22 -7.30
C ALA A 348 -27.12 -12.14 -6.21
N ARG A 349 -27.64 -10.94 -6.50
CA ARG A 349 -27.80 -9.85 -5.50
C ARG A 349 -29.05 -10.02 -4.63
N LEU A 350 -29.83 -11.07 -4.83
CA LEU A 350 -31.10 -11.31 -4.11
C LEU A 350 -30.91 -11.85 -2.68
N SER A 351 -29.70 -11.89 -2.12
CA SER A 351 -29.49 -12.31 -0.73
C SER A 351 -28.59 -11.43 0.13
N SER A 352 -28.09 -10.29 -0.36
CA SER A 352 -27.52 -9.28 0.54
C SER A 352 -28.63 -8.37 1.04
N GLN A 353 -29.38 -8.86 2.04
CA GLN A 353 -30.27 -8.03 2.85
C GLN A 353 -29.49 -6.77 3.28
N PRO A 354 -30.14 -5.60 3.38
CA PRO A 354 -29.54 -4.47 4.09
C PRO A 354 -29.27 -4.95 5.51
N ASP A 355 -28.01 -5.03 5.94
CA ASP A 355 -27.68 -5.25 7.35
C ASP A 355 -28.37 -4.11 8.12
N ASP A 356 -29.47 -4.46 8.79
CA ASP A 356 -30.37 -3.54 9.46
C ASP A 356 -29.58 -2.67 10.45
N ALA A 357 -29.81 -1.37 10.33
CA ALA A 357 -29.12 -0.35 11.09
C ALA A 357 -29.62 -0.32 12.54
N ARG A 358 -28.84 -0.83 13.50
CA ARG A 358 -28.83 -0.33 14.90
C ARG A 358 -27.41 -0.30 15.48
N SER A 359 -27.10 0.86 16.07
CA SER A 359 -25.80 1.26 16.63
C SER A 359 -25.37 0.41 17.83
N ALA A 360 -24.13 -0.10 17.80
CA ALA A 360 -23.48 -0.77 18.92
C ALA A 360 -22.00 -0.33 19.00
N ARG A 361 -21.67 0.52 19.97
CA ARG A 361 -20.29 1.05 20.15
C ARG A 361 -19.43 0.19 21.08
N GLY A 362 -20.02 -0.67 21.94
CA GLY A 362 -19.31 -1.40 23.00
C GLY A 362 -18.42 -2.56 22.56
N LEU A 363 -18.98 -3.57 21.85
CA LEU A 363 -18.21 -4.74 21.41
C LEU A 363 -17.22 -4.45 20.27
N GLY A 364 -17.52 -3.47 19.42
CA GLY A 364 -16.59 -3.00 18.40
C GLY A 364 -15.31 -2.41 19.03
N VAL A 365 -15.45 -1.64 20.11
CA VAL A 365 -14.32 -1.06 20.84
C VAL A 365 -13.49 -2.15 21.52
N ALA A 366 -14.11 -3.14 22.18
CA ALA A 366 -13.38 -4.25 22.80
C ALA A 366 -12.59 -5.08 21.77
N PHE A 367 -13.19 -5.35 20.60
CA PHE A 367 -12.50 -6.08 19.53
C PHE A 367 -11.34 -5.27 18.91
N ILE A 368 -11.57 -3.99 18.62
CA ILE A 368 -10.51 -3.08 18.15
C ILE A 368 -9.39 -3.02 19.19
N ALA A 369 -9.73 -2.87 20.48
CA ALA A 369 -8.76 -2.88 21.57
C ALA A 369 -7.98 -4.20 21.64
N GLY A 370 -8.64 -5.35 21.42
CA GLY A 370 -7.99 -6.65 21.32
C GLY A 370 -7.00 -6.73 20.15
N VAL A 371 -7.36 -6.23 18.97
CA VAL A 371 -6.45 -6.20 17.81
C VAL A 371 -5.29 -5.24 18.03
N VAL A 372 -5.56 -4.06 18.60
CA VAL A 372 -4.51 -3.12 19.01
C VAL A 372 -3.59 -3.79 20.03
N ALA A 373 -4.13 -4.54 21.00
CA ALA A 373 -3.33 -5.29 21.95
C ALA A 373 -2.46 -6.35 21.25
N VAL A 374 -2.99 -7.09 20.27
CA VAL A 374 -2.20 -8.03 19.45
C VAL A 374 -1.07 -7.31 18.71
N MET A 375 -1.35 -6.19 18.05
CA MET A 375 -0.33 -5.38 17.36
C MET A 375 0.74 -4.86 18.33
N VAL A 376 0.32 -4.39 19.51
CA VAL A 376 1.21 -3.95 20.59
C VAL A 376 2.06 -5.11 21.12
N VAL A 377 1.50 -6.31 21.28
CA VAL A 377 2.24 -7.51 21.69
C VAL A 377 3.29 -7.87 20.65
N PHE A 378 2.93 -7.89 19.35
CA PHE A 378 3.90 -8.12 18.28
C PHE A 378 4.99 -7.04 18.26
N ALA A 379 4.64 -5.78 18.50
CA ALA A 379 5.62 -4.69 18.61
C ALA A 379 6.53 -4.85 19.83
N ALA A 380 5.98 -5.18 20.99
CA ALA A 380 6.75 -5.43 22.20
C ALA A 380 7.70 -6.61 22.04
N GLN A 381 7.26 -7.70 21.39
CA GLN A 381 8.11 -8.84 21.05
C GLN A 381 9.21 -8.44 20.07
N ALA A 382 8.85 -7.72 19.00
CA ALA A 382 9.79 -7.19 18.03
C ALA A 382 10.88 -6.33 18.71
N PHE A 383 10.52 -5.48 19.67
CA PHE A 383 11.44 -4.58 20.37
C PHE A 383 12.32 -5.27 21.43
N ARG A 384 12.00 -6.51 21.83
CA ARG A 384 12.91 -7.32 22.66
C ARG A 384 14.11 -7.85 21.87
N GLU A 385 13.99 -7.89 20.55
CA GLU A 385 15.08 -8.30 19.68
C GLU A 385 15.84 -7.10 19.12
N PRO A 386 17.14 -7.24 18.79
CA PRO A 386 17.89 -6.19 18.11
C PRO A 386 17.16 -5.72 16.85
N ALA A 387 17.03 -4.40 16.69
CA ALA A 387 16.33 -3.82 15.55
C ALA A 387 17.03 -4.14 14.22
N PHE A 388 18.36 -4.27 14.25
CA PHE A 388 19.19 -4.54 13.08
C PHE A 388 19.60 -6.01 13.01
N ALA A 389 19.47 -6.60 11.83
CA ALA A 389 19.95 -7.94 11.54
C ALA A 389 21.32 -7.85 10.84
N MET A 390 22.39 -7.91 11.64
CA MET A 390 23.78 -7.74 11.18
C MET A 390 24.48 -9.06 10.78
N SER A 391 23.81 -10.21 10.90
CA SER A 391 24.42 -11.53 10.70
C SER A 391 24.93 -11.78 9.28
N THR A 392 24.36 -11.10 8.29
CA THR A 392 24.77 -11.18 6.87
C THR A 392 25.72 -10.05 6.47
N GLN A 393 26.05 -9.15 7.40
CA GLN A 393 26.90 -7.99 7.15
C GLN A 393 28.34 -8.30 7.60
N PRO A 394 29.37 -7.75 6.93
CA PRO A 394 30.78 -8.04 7.22
C PRO A 394 31.29 -7.31 8.49
N VAL A 395 30.52 -7.32 9.58
CA VAL A 395 30.84 -6.55 10.80
C VAL A 395 32.17 -6.97 11.40
N GLN A 396 32.41 -8.27 11.55
CA GLN A 396 33.66 -8.79 12.11
C GLN A 396 34.88 -8.45 11.24
N ALA A 397 34.73 -8.54 9.91
CA ALA A 397 35.78 -8.15 8.98
C ALA A 397 36.10 -6.65 9.11
N MET A 398 35.07 -5.79 9.18
CA MET A 398 35.27 -4.35 9.38
C MET A 398 35.89 -4.01 10.74
N GLN A 399 35.52 -4.72 11.80
CA GLN A 399 36.15 -4.58 13.12
C GLN A 399 37.63 -4.99 13.09
N ALA A 400 37.98 -6.06 12.37
CA ALA A 400 39.38 -6.48 12.21
C ALA A 400 40.19 -5.44 11.42
N VAL A 401 39.61 -4.85 10.36
CA VAL A 401 40.21 -3.73 9.60
C VAL A 401 40.45 -2.52 10.51
N GLU A 402 39.49 -2.18 11.36
CA GLU A 402 39.61 -1.10 12.35
C GLU A 402 40.68 -1.38 13.41
N GLN A 403 40.68 -2.56 14.01
CA GLN A 403 41.66 -2.98 15.01
C GLN A 403 43.09 -3.04 14.46
N ALA A 404 43.24 -3.38 13.17
CA ALA A 404 44.53 -3.39 12.49
C ALA A 404 45.01 -1.99 12.06
N GLY A 405 44.23 -0.92 12.31
CA GLY A 405 44.56 0.42 11.85
C GLY A 405 44.53 0.56 10.33
N LEU A 406 43.82 -0.34 9.64
CA LEU A 406 43.70 -0.40 8.18
C LEU A 406 42.47 0.34 7.65
N LEU A 407 41.72 1.03 8.53
CA LEU A 407 40.75 2.01 8.08
C LEU A 407 41.52 3.11 7.34
N GLY A 408 41.41 3.11 6.01
CA GLY A 408 42.09 4.09 5.19
C GLY A 408 41.81 5.51 5.70
N HIS A 409 42.86 6.30 5.89
CA HIS A 409 42.71 7.74 6.08
C HIS A 409 42.19 8.33 4.76
N ARG A 410 41.00 8.94 4.81
CA ARG A 410 40.48 9.73 3.69
C ARG A 410 41.37 10.96 3.58
N VAL A 411 42.20 11.02 2.54
CA VAL A 411 43.04 12.18 2.21
C VAL A 411 42.16 13.28 1.62
#